data_AF-A0A7X1HKZ4-F1
#
_entry.id   AF-A0A7X1HKZ4-F1
#
_cell.length_a   1.000
_cell.length_b   1.000
_cell.length_c   1.000
_cell.angle_alpha   90.00
_cell.angle_beta   90.00
_cell.angle_gamma   90.00
#
_symmetry.space_group_name_H-M   'P 1'
#
loop_
_entity.id
_entity.type
_entity.pdbx_description
1 polymer ?
#
loop_
_entity_poly.entity_id
_entity_poly.type
_entity_poly.pdbx_seq_one_letter_code
_entity_poly.pdbx_strand_id
1 'polypeptide(L)' 'MEKTKRLRKSGITYKKSQSKIKQRIKKLETLVYVNFNLSNKELAEKIGVSEKEFYRGKYNLVANNLKIKYKEQSLF' A
#
# COMPACT_ATOMS: atom_id res chain seq x y z
N MET A 1 -34.35 30.23 14.70
CA MET A 1 -32.88 30.12 14.48
C MET A 1 -32.58 28.76 13.89
N GLU A 2 -32.46 28.70 12.56
CA GLU A 2 -32.25 27.46 11.82
C GLU A 2 -30.78 27.04 11.96
N LYS A 3 -30.52 25.92 12.65
CA LYS A 3 -29.17 25.36 12.78
C LYS A 3 -28.77 24.76 11.44
N THR A 4 -28.05 25.52 10.62
CA THR A 4 -27.43 25.03 9.38
C THR A 4 -26.43 23.93 9.74
N LYS A 5 -26.84 22.66 9.58
CA LYS A 5 -25.94 21.50 9.66
C LYS A 5 -24.87 21.69 8.58
N ARG A 6 -23.67 22.11 8.98
CA ARG A 6 -22.47 22.07 8.14
C ARG A 6 -22.19 20.59 7.81
N LEU A 7 -22.74 20.10 6.71
CA LEU A 7 -22.35 18.84 6.09
C LEU A 7 -20.87 18.97 5.73
N ARG A 8 -19.97 18.56 6.62
CA ARG A 8 -18.54 18.44 6.30
C ARG A 8 -18.45 17.55 5.05
N LYS A 9 -17.72 18.00 4.03
CA LYS A 9 -17.38 17.19 2.83
C LYS A 9 -16.49 16.01 3.23
N SER A 10 -17.03 15.07 4.00
CA SER A 10 -16.34 13.90 4.56
C SER A 10 -15.86 12.91 3.49
N GLY A 11 -16.44 12.97 2.27
CA GLY A 11 -16.07 12.07 1.18
C GLY A 11 -14.75 12.40 0.45
N ILE A 12 -14.34 13.67 0.38
CA ILE A 12 -13.20 14.07 -0.47
C ILE A 12 -11.86 13.64 0.13
N THR A 13 -11.71 13.76 1.45
CA THR A 13 -10.49 13.37 2.17
C THR A 13 -10.29 11.86 2.15
N TYR A 14 -11.38 11.08 2.28
CA TYR A 14 -11.34 9.63 2.19
C TYR A 14 -10.91 9.14 0.81
N LYS A 15 -11.44 9.74 -0.27
CA LYS A 15 -11.08 9.40 -1.65
C LYS A 15 -9.61 9.67 -1.96
N LYS A 16 -9.06 10.80 -1.47
CA LYS A 16 -7.62 11.12 -1.63
C LYS A 16 -6.71 10.13 -0.90
N SER A 17 -7.08 9.73 0.32
CA SER A 17 -6.33 8.72 1.10
C SER A 17 -6.32 7.36 0.40
N GLN A 18 -7.49 6.91 -0.08
CA GLN A 18 -7.64 5.68 -0.87
C GLN A 18 -6.77 5.69 -2.14
N SER A 19 -6.70 6.81 -2.85
CA SER A 19 -5.86 6.93 -4.05
C SER A 19 -4.37 6.82 -3.74
N LYS A 20 -3.90 7.43 -2.63
CA LYS A 20 -2.50 7.31 -2.21
C LYS A 20 -2.13 5.86 -1.86
N ILE A 21 -3.03 5.15 -1.17
CA ILE A 21 -2.83 3.73 -0.82
C ILE A 21 -2.74 2.89 -2.10
N LYS A 22 -3.65 3.09 -3.06
CA LYS A 22 -3.62 2.38 -4.35
C LYS A 22 -2.31 2.62 -5.12
N GLN A 23 -1.83 3.86 -5.17
CA GLN A 23 -0.55 4.17 -5.83
C GLN A 23 0.64 3.51 -5.13
N ARG A 24 0.64 3.48 -3.79
CA ARG A 24 1.68 2.78 -3.01
C ARG A 24 1.66 1.28 -3.23
N ILE A 25 0.48 0.66 -3.27
CA ILE A 25 0.32 -0.77 -3.58
C ILE A 25 0.83 -1.06 -5.00
N LYS A 26 0.45 -0.25 -5.99
CA LYS A 26 0.93 -0.43 -7.37
C LYS A 26 2.45 -0.33 -7.47
N LYS A 27 3.07 0.62 -6.75
CA LYS A 27 4.54 0.72 -6.65
C LYS A 27 5.14 -0.53 -5.99
N LEU A 28 4.53 -1.02 -4.91
CA LEU A 28 4.95 -2.25 -4.24
C LEU A 28 4.92 -3.44 -5.20
N GLU A 29 3.85 -3.61 -5.98
CA GLU A 29 3.72 -4.66 -7.00
C GLU A 29 4.86 -4.61 -8.01
N THR A 30 5.14 -3.44 -8.57
CA THR A 30 6.25 -3.26 -9.51
C THR A 30 7.60 -3.56 -8.86
N LEU A 31 7.82 -3.14 -7.61
CA LEU A 31 9.09 -3.39 -6.91
C LEU A 31 9.33 -4.88 -6.66
N VAL A 32 8.29 -5.60 -6.21
CA VAL A 32 8.41 -7.04 -5.95
C VAL A 32 8.55 -7.81 -7.27
N TYR A 33 7.90 -7.35 -8.36
CA TYR A 33 8.07 -7.96 -9.68
C TYR A 33 9.51 -7.82 -10.21
N VAL A 34 10.09 -6.63 -10.10
CA VAL A 34 11.46 -6.36 -10.56
C VAL A 34 12.49 -7.09 -9.69
N ASN A 35 12.27 -7.14 -8.37
CA ASN A 35 13.18 -7.80 -7.44
C ASN A 35 12.42 -8.40 -6.25
N PHE A 36 12.05 -9.68 -6.36
CA PHE A 36 11.29 -10.38 -5.32
C PHE A 36 12.12 -10.67 -4.05
N ASN A 37 13.45 -10.59 -4.13
CA ASN A 37 14.36 -10.78 -3.00
C ASN A 37 14.48 -9.54 -2.09
N LEU A 38 13.84 -8.41 -2.44
CA LEU A 38 13.86 -7.20 -1.61
C LEU A 38 13.33 -7.46 -0.19
N SER A 39 14.03 -6.92 0.80
CA SER A 39 13.59 -6.99 2.20
C SER A 39 12.34 -6.14 2.43
N ASN A 40 11.52 -6.52 3.41
CA ASN A 40 10.31 -5.75 3.75
C ASN A 40 10.64 -4.31 4.18
N LYS A 41 11.80 -4.12 4.82
CA LYS A 41 12.33 -2.81 5.17
C LYS A 41 12.61 -1.95 3.94
N GLU A 42 13.32 -2.49 2.95
CA GLU A 42 13.61 -1.79 1.69
C GLU A 42 12.34 -1.48 0.89
N LEU A 43 11.39 -2.42 0.88
CA LEU A 43 10.07 -2.19 0.26
C LEU A 43 9.36 -1.01 0.93
N ALA A 44 9.38 -0.93 2.26
CA ALA A 44 8.78 0.18 3.03
C ALA A 44 9.44 1.53 2.68
N GLU A 45 10.77 1.58 2.63
CA GLU A 45 11.52 2.78 2.26
C GLU A 45 11.18 3.23 0.83
N LYS A 46 11.17 2.32 -0.14
CA LYS A 46 10.87 2.64 -1.55
C LYS A 46 9.43 3.09 -1.79
N ILE A 47 8.46 2.61 -1.01
CA ILE A 47 7.07 3.08 -1.09
C ILE A 47 6.82 4.36 -0.25
N GLY A 48 7.82 4.82 0.51
CA GLY A 48 7.73 6.02 1.36
C GLY A 48 6.78 5.83 2.54
N VAL A 49 6.89 4.69 3.22
CA VAL A 49 6.06 4.30 4.37
C VAL A 49 6.98 3.89 5.52
N SER A 50 6.60 4.23 6.75
CA SER A 50 7.37 3.77 7.93
C SER A 50 7.30 2.25 8.07
N GLU A 51 8.35 1.63 8.61
CA GLU A 51 8.37 0.18 8.89
C GLU A 51 7.12 -0.25 9.69
N LYS A 52 6.76 0.52 10.72
CA LYS A 52 5.56 0.24 11.52
C LYS A 52 4.28 0.29 10.69
N GLU A 53 4.10 1.29 9.81
CA GLU A 53 2.92 1.36 8.93
C GLU A 53 2.92 0.24 7.87
N PHE A 54 4.10 -0.20 7.44
CA PHE A 54 4.24 -1.34 6.53
C PHE A 54 3.77 -2.65 7.18
N TYR A 55 4.26 -2.95 8.38
CA TYR A 55 3.93 -4.19 9.12
C TYR A 55 2.52 -4.20 9.71
N ARG A 56 2.04 -3.05 10.20
CA ARG A 56 0.71 -2.93 10.80
C ARG A 56 -0.41 -2.86 9.76
N GLY A 57 -0.06 -2.58 8.51
CA GLY A 57 -0.99 -2.31 7.42
C GLY A 57 -1.13 -3.46 6.42
N LYS A 58 -1.81 -3.15 5.31
CA LYS A 58 -2.04 -4.07 4.18
C LYS A 58 -0.78 -4.35 3.35
N TYR A 59 0.27 -3.53 3.48
CA TYR A 59 1.45 -3.60 2.62
C TYR A 59 2.28 -4.87 2.84
N ASN A 60 2.51 -5.28 4.09
CA ASN A 60 3.23 -6.52 4.41
C ASN A 60 2.53 -7.76 3.83
N LEU A 61 1.20 -7.82 3.96
CA LEU A 61 0.40 -8.95 3.48
C LEU A 61 0.43 -9.03 1.94
N VAL A 62 0.30 -7.89 1.26
CA VAL A 62 0.43 -7.81 -0.21
C VAL A 62 1.84 -8.18 -0.65
N ALA A 63 2.89 -7.68 0.02
CA ALA A 63 4.28 -8.00 -0.31
C ALA A 63 4.57 -9.50 -0.21
N ASN A 64 4.14 -10.15 0.88
CA ASN A 64 4.32 -11.59 1.06
C ASN A 64 3.57 -12.39 -0.01
N ASN A 65 2.31 -12.03 -0.31
CA ASN A 65 1.54 -12.71 -1.36
C ASN A 65 2.21 -12.58 -2.74
N LEU A 66 2.72 -11.39 -3.06
CA LEU A 66 3.45 -11.17 -4.31
C LEU A 66 4.74 -11.99 -4.37
N LYS A 67 5.51 -12.04 -3.28
CA LYS A 67 6.73 -12.85 -3.20
C LYS A 67 6.44 -14.33 -3.40
N ILE A 68 5.40 -14.86 -2.76
CA ILE A 68 4.97 -16.25 -2.95
C ILE A 68 4.62 -16.49 -4.41
N LYS A 69 3.76 -15.63 -4.99
CA LYS A 69 3.32 -15.75 -6.38
C LYS A 69 4.48 -15.72 -7.38
N TYR A 70 5.41 -14.78 -7.22
CA TYR A 70 6.56 -14.68 -8.14
C TYR A 70 7.59 -15.78 -7.90
N LYS A 71 7.74 -16.27 -6.67
CA LYS A 71 8.55 -17.45 -6.38
C LYS A 71 7.97 -18.68 -7.08
N GLU A 72 6.68 -18.91 -6.96
CA GLU A 72 6.00 -20.01 -7.67
C GLU A 72 6.16 -19.87 -9.20
N GLN A 73 5.99 -18.66 -9.75
CA GLN A 73 6.20 -18.41 -11.18
C GLN A 73 7.65 -18.56 -11.64
N SER A 74 8.64 -18.39 -10.76
CA SER A 74 10.05 -18.59 -11.08
C SER A 74 10.47 -20.07 -11.03
N LEU A 75 9.67 -20.95 -10.45
CA LEU A 75 9.95 -22.38 -10.33
C LEU A 75 9.49 -23.20 -11.55
N PHE A 76 8.81 -22.59 -12.51
CA PHE A 76 8.33 -23.19 -13.76
C PHE A 76 8.89 -22.44 -14.97
#